data_AF-A0A2M9CCK4-F1
#
_entry.id   AF-A0A2M9CCK4-F1
#
_cell.length_a   1.000
_cell.length_b   1.000
_cell.length_c   1.000
_cell.angle_alpha   90.00
_cell.angle_beta   90.00
_cell.angle_gamma   90.00
#
_symmetry.space_group_name_H-M   'P 1'
#
loop_
_entity.id
_entity.type
_entity.pdbx_description
1 polymer ?
#
loop_
_entity_poly.entity_id
_entity_poly.type
_entity_poly.pdbx_seq_one_letter_code
_entity_poly.pdbx_strand_id
1 'polypeptide(L)'
;MSGWGAPSDRREPDRVPAGPDAPLADHLRPTGAGGVVGPHDPRPAGRGRTVAVVVLALLLAAALVAATYLWVTTSRWQESSAGWERSSRDLGERVANLQEDLDGATGELTAVREQLTTAQSRITDLANEKAQLGDENVASQQYLDYQERVSTAAGSVAAALESCTDGQSELIGYLATPDAYDAADLERFSSEVDALCQSALDANDALQKELEK
;
A
#
# COMPACT_ATOMS: atom_id res chain seq x y z
N MET A 1 3.66 20.56 -22.94
CA MET A 1 4.37 21.48 -22.03
C MET A 1 5.27 20.62 -21.14
N SER A 2 6.58 20.88 -21.20
CA SER A 2 7.66 20.50 -20.25
C SER A 2 7.85 18.98 -19.98
N GLY A 3 8.94 18.29 -20.35
CA GLY A 3 10.29 18.69 -20.72
C GLY A 3 11.30 18.38 -19.60
N TRP A 4 11.74 17.13 -19.48
CA TRP A 4 12.91 16.63 -18.71
C TRP A 4 13.27 15.27 -19.35
N GLY A 5 14.50 14.89 -19.71
CA GLY A 5 15.84 15.38 -19.46
C GLY A 5 16.73 14.13 -19.55
N ALA A 6 17.43 13.93 -20.67
CA ALA A 6 18.27 12.76 -20.91
C ALA A 6 19.58 12.85 -20.10
N PRO A 7 20.09 11.74 -19.53
CA PRO A 7 21.48 11.65 -19.14
C PRO A 7 22.31 11.04 -20.28
N SER A 8 23.14 11.88 -20.88
CA SER A 8 24.32 11.48 -21.65
C SER A 8 25.47 11.06 -20.72
N ASP A 9 26.33 10.21 -21.26
CA ASP A 9 27.75 10.05 -20.94
C ASP A 9 28.15 8.93 -19.96
N ARG A 10 28.67 7.82 -20.52
CA ARG A 10 29.91 7.21 -19.99
C ARG A 10 30.62 6.28 -20.99
N ARG A 11 31.59 6.88 -21.69
CA ARG A 11 32.97 6.41 -21.97
C ARG A 11 33.20 4.93 -22.33
N GLU A 12 33.41 4.72 -23.62
CA GLU A 12 34.37 3.76 -24.20
C GLU A 12 35.75 3.84 -23.52
N PRO A 13 36.37 2.72 -23.13
CA PRO A 13 37.81 2.66 -22.91
C PRO A 13 38.55 2.50 -24.25
N ASP A 14 39.43 3.46 -24.49
CA ASP A 14 40.32 3.61 -25.62
C ASP A 14 41.18 2.38 -25.96
N ARG A 15 41.39 2.22 -27.27
CA ARG A 15 42.34 1.33 -27.91
C ARG A 15 43.78 1.72 -27.52
N VAL A 16 44.58 0.73 -27.13
CA VAL A 16 46.05 0.89 -27.01
C VAL A 16 46.66 0.85 -28.41
N PRO A 17 47.47 1.85 -28.83
CA PRO A 17 48.18 1.82 -30.10
C PRO A 17 49.45 0.95 -30.00
N ALA A 18 49.65 0.10 -31.01
CA ALA A 18 50.89 -0.63 -31.25
C ALA A 18 51.82 0.17 -32.20
N GLY A 19 53.12 0.19 -31.89
CA GLY A 19 54.21 0.69 -32.75
C GLY A 19 54.99 1.88 -32.14
N PRO A 20 56.31 1.99 -32.37
CA PRO A 20 56.88 1.80 -33.71
C PRO A 20 58.13 0.92 -33.79
N ASP A 21 58.26 0.29 -34.96
CA ASP A 21 59.49 -0.23 -35.55
C ASP A 21 60.51 0.89 -35.80
N ALA A 22 61.80 0.59 -35.61
CA ALA A 22 62.93 1.37 -36.15
C ALA A 22 64.23 0.52 -36.12
N PRO A 23 65.28 0.83 -36.89
CA PRO A 23 65.47 0.28 -38.23
C PRO A 23 66.84 -0.40 -38.44
N LEU A 24 66.94 -1.06 -39.60
CA LEU A 24 68.16 -1.54 -40.25
C LEU A 24 69.16 -0.40 -40.49
N ALA A 25 70.44 -0.61 -40.16
CA ALA A 25 71.55 0.17 -40.72
C ALA A 25 72.73 -0.75 -41.01
N ASP A 26 73.03 -0.82 -42.31
CA ASP A 26 74.12 -1.53 -42.95
C ASP A 26 75.30 -0.55 -43.18
N HIS A 27 76.45 -1.14 -43.50
CA HIS A 27 77.68 -0.53 -44.05
C HIS A 27 78.69 0.10 -43.08
N LEU A 28 79.89 -0.52 -42.99
CA LEU A 28 81.05 -0.11 -43.80
C LEU A 28 82.28 -0.99 -43.48
N ARG A 29 82.84 -1.59 -44.54
CA ARG A 29 84.18 -2.19 -44.57
C ARG A 29 85.23 -1.08 -44.71
N PRO A 30 86.42 -1.28 -44.12
CA PRO A 30 87.63 -0.96 -44.86
C PRO A 30 88.65 -2.12 -44.85
N THR A 31 89.23 -2.34 -46.03
CA THR A 31 90.45 -3.10 -46.30
C THR A 31 91.70 -2.28 -45.95
N GLY A 32 92.74 -2.92 -45.40
CA GLY A 32 94.12 -2.49 -45.65
C GLY A 32 95.11 -2.53 -44.48
N ALA A 33 95.99 -3.54 -44.53
CA ALA A 33 97.45 -3.50 -44.28
C ALA A 33 98.04 -3.12 -42.90
N GLY A 34 99.05 -3.91 -42.51
CA GLY A 34 100.21 -3.41 -41.76
C GLY A 34 100.40 -4.05 -40.38
N GLY A 35 101.50 -4.79 -40.22
CA GLY A 35 101.82 -5.50 -38.98
C GLY A 35 102.31 -4.60 -37.86
N VAL A 36 102.50 -5.23 -36.69
CA VAL A 36 103.77 -5.37 -35.96
C VAL A 36 103.43 -6.08 -34.65
N VAL A 37 104.07 -7.22 -34.41
CA VAL A 37 104.08 -7.92 -33.13
C VAL A 37 104.79 -7.00 -32.13
N GLY A 38 104.02 -6.37 -31.25
CA GLY A 38 104.53 -5.68 -30.07
C GLY A 38 104.66 -6.66 -28.90
N PRO A 39 105.69 -6.53 -28.05
CA PRO A 39 105.95 -7.47 -26.97
C PRO A 39 104.78 -7.49 -25.97
N HIS A 40 104.31 -8.68 -25.63
CA HIS A 40 103.43 -8.88 -24.48
C HIS A 40 104.23 -8.66 -23.20
N ASP A 41 104.11 -7.46 -22.63
CA ASP A 41 104.46 -7.20 -21.24
C ASP A 41 103.52 -7.99 -20.32
N PRO A 42 104.03 -8.83 -19.40
CA PRO A 42 103.20 -9.43 -18.36
C PRO A 42 102.85 -8.34 -17.34
N ARG A 43 101.66 -7.75 -17.48
CA ARG A 43 101.09 -6.88 -16.44
C ARG A 43 100.88 -7.70 -15.14
N PRO A 44 101.14 -7.12 -13.95
CA PRO A 44 100.97 -7.83 -12.69
C PRO A 44 99.48 -8.16 -12.47
N ALA A 45 99.15 -9.45 -12.52
CA ALA A 45 97.79 -10.00 -12.48
C ALA A 45 97.07 -9.89 -11.11
N GLY A 46 97.41 -8.89 -10.28
CA GLY A 46 96.85 -8.73 -8.92
C GLY A 46 95.68 -7.75 -8.81
N ARG A 47 95.70 -6.63 -9.54
CA ARG A 47 94.75 -5.51 -9.33
C ARG A 47 93.43 -5.62 -10.12
N GLY A 48 93.41 -6.30 -11.27
CA GLY A 48 92.18 -6.48 -12.06
C GLY A 48 91.17 -7.42 -11.39
N ARG A 49 91.68 -8.44 -10.69
CA ARG A 49 90.87 -9.39 -9.92
C ARG A 49 90.16 -8.71 -8.75
N THR A 50 90.85 -7.83 -8.02
CA THR A 50 90.23 -7.09 -6.91
C THR A 50 89.12 -6.15 -7.40
N VAL A 51 89.29 -5.48 -8.55
CA VAL A 51 88.24 -4.62 -9.13
C VAL A 51 87.03 -5.46 -9.57
N ALA A 52 87.25 -6.59 -10.25
CA ALA A 52 86.16 -7.48 -10.68
C ALA A 52 85.36 -8.03 -9.49
N VAL A 53 86.03 -8.42 -8.41
CA VAL A 53 85.37 -8.90 -7.18
C VAL A 53 84.55 -7.78 -6.53
N VAL A 54 85.07 -6.55 -6.48
CA VAL A 54 84.33 -5.40 -5.93
C VAL A 54 83.08 -5.08 -6.76
N VAL A 55 83.20 -5.06 -8.09
CA VAL A 55 82.05 -4.82 -8.98
C VAL A 55 81.00 -5.92 -8.81
N LEU A 56 81.42 -7.18 -8.76
CA LEU A 56 80.51 -8.31 -8.59
C LEU A 56 79.82 -8.28 -7.21
N ALA A 57 80.54 -7.89 -6.16
CA ALA A 57 79.97 -7.68 -4.83
C ALA A 57 78.92 -6.55 -4.82
N LEU A 58 79.19 -5.43 -5.51
CA LEU A 58 78.24 -4.32 -5.64
C LEU A 58 76.98 -4.72 -6.43
N LEU A 59 77.15 -5.46 -7.53
CA LEU A 59 76.00 -5.98 -8.30
C LEU A 59 75.15 -6.94 -7.48
N LEU A 60 75.80 -7.81 -6.70
CA LEU A 60 75.10 -8.75 -5.82
C LEU A 60 74.35 -8.01 -4.71
N ALA A 61 74.95 -6.99 -4.11
CA ALA A 61 74.29 -6.12 -3.15
C ALA A 61 73.08 -5.39 -3.76
N ALA A 62 73.23 -4.83 -4.98
CA ALA A 62 72.14 -4.17 -5.68
C ALA A 62 70.98 -5.13 -6.02
N ALA A 63 71.30 -6.36 -6.45
CA ALA A 63 70.30 -7.40 -6.71
C ALA A 63 69.52 -7.79 -5.45
N LEU A 64 70.21 -7.91 -4.30
CA LEU A 64 69.55 -8.18 -3.02
C LEU A 64 68.61 -7.04 -2.63
N VAL A 65 69.05 -5.78 -2.74
CA VAL A 65 68.20 -4.61 -2.45
C VAL A 65 66.97 -4.61 -3.36
N ALA A 66 67.14 -4.83 -4.67
CA ALA A 66 66.03 -4.89 -5.62
C ALA A 66 65.04 -6.02 -5.31
N ALA A 67 65.55 -7.21 -4.98
CA ALA A 67 64.72 -8.35 -4.57
C ALA A 67 63.91 -8.03 -3.30
N THR A 68 64.54 -7.39 -2.31
CA THR A 68 63.87 -7.00 -1.06
C THR A 68 62.79 -5.94 -1.32
N TYR A 69 63.07 -4.96 -2.17
CA TYR A 69 62.08 -3.93 -2.56
C TYR A 69 60.89 -4.54 -3.31
N LEU A 70 61.16 -5.42 -4.29
CA LEU A 70 60.13 -6.14 -5.03
C LEU A 70 59.26 -7.00 -4.10
N TRP A 71 59.88 -7.64 -3.10
CA TRP A 71 59.16 -8.39 -2.07
C TRP A 71 58.23 -7.51 -1.23
N VAL A 72 58.71 -6.36 -0.77
CA VAL A 72 57.89 -5.45 0.05
C VAL A 72 56.75 -4.83 -0.76
N THR A 73 56.99 -4.47 -2.01
CA THR A 73 55.91 -3.91 -2.85
C THR A 73 54.89 -4.97 -3.23
N THR A 74 55.30 -6.21 -3.56
CA THR A 74 54.35 -7.28 -3.90
C THR A 74 53.50 -7.69 -2.70
N SER A 75 54.09 -7.79 -1.51
CA SER A 75 53.34 -8.11 -0.28
C SER A 75 52.30 -7.04 0.06
N ARG A 76 52.66 -5.76 -0.03
CA ARG A 76 51.71 -4.65 0.14
C ARG A 76 50.59 -4.66 -0.89
N TRP A 77 50.91 -4.97 -2.14
CA TRP A 77 49.90 -5.04 -3.19
C TRP A 77 48.93 -6.20 -2.95
N GLN A 78 49.43 -7.38 -2.54
CA GLN A 78 48.58 -8.52 -2.18
C GLN A 78 47.65 -8.21 -1.00
N GLU A 79 48.16 -7.53 0.04
CA GLU A 79 47.35 -7.14 1.19
C GLU A 79 46.25 -6.13 0.82
N SER A 80 46.60 -5.12 0.01
CA SER A 80 45.64 -4.14 -0.51
C SER A 80 44.58 -4.80 -1.38
N SER A 81 44.97 -5.69 -2.29
CA SER A 81 44.04 -6.42 -3.17
C SER A 81 43.10 -7.31 -2.35
N ALA A 82 43.59 -7.98 -1.31
CA ALA A 82 42.76 -8.75 -0.40
C ALA A 82 41.79 -7.85 0.41
N GLY A 83 42.22 -6.62 0.75
CA GLY A 83 41.36 -5.61 1.36
C GLY A 83 40.21 -5.17 0.45
N TRP A 84 40.51 -4.88 -0.82
CA TRP A 84 39.51 -4.50 -1.82
C TRP A 84 38.51 -5.61 -2.13
N GLU A 85 38.99 -6.85 -2.23
CA GLU A 85 38.12 -8.01 -2.44
C GLU A 85 37.15 -8.21 -1.27
N ARG A 86 37.66 -8.11 -0.02
CA ARG A 86 36.83 -8.18 1.18
C ARG A 86 35.79 -7.07 1.24
N SER A 87 36.19 -5.83 0.94
CA SER A 87 35.25 -4.70 0.93
C SER A 87 34.20 -4.86 -0.15
N SER A 88 34.57 -5.30 -1.36
CA SER A 88 33.62 -5.52 -2.44
C SER A 88 32.60 -6.59 -2.09
N ARG A 89 33.02 -7.68 -1.42
CA ARG A 89 32.12 -8.73 -0.93
C ARG A 89 31.19 -8.22 0.17
N ASP A 90 31.71 -7.49 1.16
CA ASP A 90 30.90 -6.88 2.22
C ASP A 90 29.85 -5.89 1.66
N LEU A 91 30.23 -5.04 0.69
CA LEU A 91 29.26 -4.19 0.01
C LEU A 91 28.23 -5.00 -0.78
N GLY A 92 28.66 -6.06 -1.46
CA GLY A 92 27.76 -6.96 -2.19
C GLY A 92 26.74 -7.62 -1.26
N GLU A 93 27.18 -8.11 -0.11
CA GLU A 93 26.32 -8.70 0.92
C GLU A 93 25.35 -7.68 1.51
N ARG A 94 25.81 -6.46 1.82
CA ARG A 94 24.93 -5.37 2.28
C ARG A 94 23.88 -5.04 1.23
N VAL A 95 24.25 -4.94 -0.03
CA VAL A 95 23.30 -4.64 -1.12
C VAL A 95 22.26 -5.75 -1.26
N ALA A 96 22.67 -7.02 -1.16
CA ALA A 96 21.74 -8.15 -1.17
C ALA A 96 20.76 -8.09 0.02
N ASN A 97 21.26 -7.87 1.23
CA ASN A 97 20.43 -7.74 2.43
C ASN A 97 19.46 -6.55 2.33
N LEU A 98 19.91 -5.40 1.83
CA LEU A 98 19.05 -4.23 1.62
C LEU A 98 17.96 -4.48 0.57
N GLN A 99 18.25 -5.28 -0.45
CA GLN A 99 17.24 -5.69 -1.44
C GLN A 99 16.21 -6.63 -0.81
N GLU A 100 16.64 -7.60 0.00
CA GLU A 100 15.75 -8.48 0.74
C GLU A 100 14.84 -7.71 1.71
N ASP A 101 15.41 -6.75 2.46
CA ASP A 101 14.65 -5.87 3.36
C ASP A 101 13.62 -5.03 2.60
N LEU A 102 13.98 -4.50 1.42
CA LEU A 102 13.10 -3.71 0.57
C LEU A 102 11.95 -4.55 0.00
N ASP A 103 12.26 -5.75 -0.48
CA ASP A 103 11.25 -6.70 -0.99
C ASP A 103 10.30 -7.13 0.15
N GLY A 104 10.84 -7.39 1.34
CA GLY A 104 10.06 -7.67 2.55
C GLY A 104 9.11 -6.53 2.91
N ALA A 105 9.62 -5.30 3.03
CA ALA A 105 8.82 -4.12 3.35
C ALA A 105 7.75 -3.83 2.28
N THR A 106 8.07 -4.06 1.01
CA THR A 106 7.12 -3.91 -0.11
C THR A 106 6.01 -4.97 -0.03
N GLY A 107 6.34 -6.21 0.33
CA GLY A 107 5.38 -7.27 0.60
C GLY A 107 4.43 -6.93 1.75
N GLU A 108 4.97 -6.47 2.88
CA GLU A 108 4.17 -6.02 4.03
C GLU A 108 3.21 -4.89 3.67
N LEU A 109 3.70 -3.89 2.94
CA LEU A 109 2.89 -2.74 2.52
C LEU A 109 1.75 -3.19 1.59
N THR A 110 2.02 -4.12 0.68
CA THR A 110 1.00 -4.72 -0.19
C THR A 110 -0.07 -5.45 0.63
N ALA A 111 0.34 -6.30 1.58
CA ALA A 111 -0.58 -7.00 2.45
C ALA A 111 -1.44 -6.04 3.30
N VAL A 112 -0.87 -4.96 3.83
CA VAL A 112 -1.60 -3.94 4.59
C VAL A 112 -2.61 -3.21 3.70
N ARG A 113 -2.26 -2.89 2.43
CA ARG A 113 -3.20 -2.28 1.48
C ARG A 113 -4.38 -3.20 1.14
N GLU A 114 -4.13 -4.50 0.98
CA GLU A 114 -5.19 -5.50 0.77
C GLU A 114 -6.11 -5.61 1.99
N GLN A 115 -5.53 -5.64 3.19
CA GLN A 115 -6.30 -5.61 4.44
C GLN A 115 -7.15 -4.35 4.57
N LEU A 116 -6.60 -3.18 4.23
CA LEU A 116 -7.33 -1.92 4.25
C LEU A 116 -8.48 -1.90 3.23
N THR A 117 -8.25 -2.45 2.04
CA THR A 117 -9.29 -2.58 1.00
C THR A 117 -10.42 -3.51 1.47
N THR A 118 -10.06 -4.65 2.06
CA THR A 118 -11.03 -5.60 2.64
C THR A 118 -11.83 -4.98 3.78
N ALA A 119 -11.16 -4.23 4.67
CA ALA A 119 -11.81 -3.54 5.77
C ALA A 119 -12.78 -2.46 5.27
N GLN A 120 -12.41 -1.69 4.24
CA GLN A 120 -13.29 -0.71 3.61
C GLN A 120 -14.51 -1.35 2.94
N SER A 121 -14.34 -2.49 2.26
CA SER A 121 -15.46 -3.27 1.72
C SER A 121 -16.43 -3.67 2.82
N ARG A 122 -15.91 -4.27 3.90
CA ARG A 122 -16.73 -4.66 5.06
C ARG A 122 -17.44 -3.48 5.70
N ILE A 123 -16.79 -2.33 5.85
CA ILE A 123 -17.41 -1.12 6.38
C ILE A 123 -18.55 -0.66 5.47
N THR A 124 -18.36 -0.69 4.14
CA THR A 124 -19.38 -0.32 3.17
C THR A 124 -20.56 -1.29 3.21
N ASP A 125 -20.29 -2.60 3.30
CA ASP A 125 -21.32 -3.63 3.42
C ASP A 125 -22.14 -3.43 4.70
N LEU A 126 -21.47 -3.17 5.84
CA LEU A 126 -22.15 -2.90 7.11
C LEU A 126 -22.97 -1.60 7.08
N ALA A 127 -22.50 -0.58 6.35
CA ALA A 127 -23.23 0.67 6.17
C ALA A 127 -24.50 0.45 5.32
N ASN A 128 -24.40 -0.37 4.26
CA ASN A 128 -25.54 -0.74 3.43
C ASN A 128 -26.56 -1.58 4.22
N GLU A 129 -26.10 -2.56 5.00
CA GLU A 129 -26.96 -3.37 5.86
C GLU A 129 -27.68 -2.49 6.91
N LYS A 130 -26.98 -1.51 7.50
CA LYS A 130 -27.59 -0.57 8.44
C LYS A 130 -28.64 0.33 7.77
N ALA A 131 -28.41 0.76 6.53
CA ALA A 131 -29.40 1.54 5.78
C ALA A 131 -30.65 0.69 5.50
N GLN A 132 -30.47 -0.55 5.03
CA GLN A 132 -31.56 -1.48 4.75
C GLN A 132 -32.38 -1.80 6.00
N LEU A 133 -31.72 -2.10 7.13
CA LEU A 133 -32.40 -2.29 8.42
C LEU A 133 -33.10 -1.03 8.93
N GLY A 134 -32.55 0.15 8.62
CA GLY A 134 -33.18 1.43 8.92
C GLY A 134 -34.51 1.59 8.20
N ASP A 135 -34.53 1.32 6.89
CA ASP A 135 -35.72 1.41 6.05
C ASP A 135 -36.78 0.36 6.46
N GLU A 136 -36.37 -0.88 6.74
CA GLU A 136 -37.27 -1.93 7.25
C GLU A 136 -37.89 -1.57 8.61
N ASN A 137 -37.12 -0.93 9.49
CA ASN A 137 -37.63 -0.48 10.78
C ASN A 137 -38.69 0.63 10.60
N VAL A 138 -38.43 1.62 9.74
CA VAL A 138 -39.41 2.68 9.43
C VAL A 138 -40.69 2.09 8.83
N ALA A 139 -40.58 1.14 7.90
CA ALA A 139 -41.75 0.47 7.34
C ALA A 139 -42.53 -0.30 8.43
N SER A 140 -41.83 -1.01 9.31
CA SER A 140 -42.46 -1.74 10.43
C SER A 140 -43.17 -0.81 11.41
N GLN A 141 -42.59 0.36 11.71
CA GLN A 141 -43.24 1.37 12.56
C GLN A 141 -44.51 1.92 11.91
N GLN A 142 -44.50 2.19 10.60
CA GLN A 142 -45.72 2.63 9.89
C GLN A 142 -46.83 1.57 9.94
N TYR A 143 -46.49 0.29 9.82
CA TYR A 143 -47.46 -0.81 9.96
C TYR A 143 -48.05 -0.91 11.36
N LEU A 144 -47.28 -0.64 12.41
CA LEU A 144 -47.77 -0.65 13.79
C LEU A 144 -48.63 0.58 14.10
N ASP A 145 -48.20 1.77 13.66
CA ASP A 145 -48.99 3.01 13.80
C ASP A 145 -50.34 2.91 13.07
N TYR A 146 -50.34 2.34 11.85
CA TYR A 146 -51.58 2.08 11.11
C TYR A 146 -52.50 1.12 11.88
N GLN A 147 -51.97 0.02 12.43
CA GLN A 147 -52.77 -0.92 13.23
C GLN A 147 -53.29 -0.31 14.52
N GLU A 148 -52.53 0.56 15.19
CA GLU A 148 -52.97 1.25 16.41
C GLU A 148 -54.10 2.23 16.10
N ARG A 149 -53.97 3.02 15.02
CA ARG A 149 -55.02 3.95 14.56
C ARG A 149 -56.30 3.21 14.17
N VAL A 150 -56.19 2.11 13.40
CA VAL A 150 -57.34 1.29 13.00
C VAL A 150 -58.00 0.62 14.20
N SER A 151 -57.22 0.06 15.14
CA SER A 151 -57.75 -0.60 16.34
C SER A 151 -58.46 0.39 17.27
N THR A 152 -57.90 1.59 17.44
CA THR A 152 -58.51 2.67 18.23
C THR A 152 -59.81 3.14 17.60
N ALA A 153 -59.83 3.34 16.29
CA ALA A 153 -61.03 3.76 15.57
C ALA A 153 -62.13 2.68 15.61
N ALA A 154 -61.77 1.40 15.39
CA ALA A 154 -62.70 0.28 15.52
C ALA A 154 -63.30 0.17 16.93
N GLY A 155 -62.50 0.41 17.97
CA GLY A 155 -62.97 0.49 19.36
C GLY A 155 -63.97 1.62 19.59
N SER A 156 -63.71 2.81 19.01
CA SER A 156 -64.65 3.95 19.12
C SER A 156 -65.99 3.67 18.44
N VAL A 157 -65.96 3.04 17.26
CA VAL A 157 -67.17 2.67 16.52
C VAL A 157 -67.98 1.62 17.29
N ALA A 158 -67.31 0.61 17.86
CA ALA A 158 -67.97 -0.41 18.67
C ALA A 158 -68.67 0.19 19.90
N ALA A 159 -67.97 1.07 20.64
CA ALA A 159 -68.54 1.74 21.80
C ALA A 159 -69.73 2.66 21.45
N ALA A 160 -69.65 3.36 20.31
CA ALA A 160 -70.73 4.22 19.84
C ALA A 160 -71.97 3.42 19.39
N LEU A 161 -71.77 2.27 18.73
CA LEU A 161 -72.84 1.35 18.36
C LEU A 161 -73.52 0.71 19.58
N GLU A 162 -72.76 0.35 20.61
CA GLU A 162 -73.28 -0.15 21.88
C GLU A 162 -74.19 0.89 22.54
N SER A 163 -73.71 2.13 22.68
CA SER A 163 -74.50 3.23 23.26
C SER A 163 -75.77 3.56 22.45
N CYS A 164 -75.71 3.51 21.12
CA CYS A 164 -76.88 3.70 20.25
C CYS A 164 -77.90 2.57 20.42
N THR A 165 -77.44 1.33 20.59
CA THR A 165 -78.32 0.15 20.79
C THR A 165 -78.98 0.17 22.17
N ASP A 166 -78.25 0.57 23.21
CA ASP A 166 -78.77 0.73 24.56
C ASP A 166 -79.82 1.84 24.62
N GLY A 167 -79.55 3.00 24.02
CA GLY A 167 -80.50 4.11 23.95
C GLY A 167 -81.80 3.76 23.20
N GLN A 168 -81.70 3.00 22.11
CA GLN A 168 -82.88 2.48 21.40
C GLN A 168 -83.68 1.48 22.24
N SER A 169 -83.00 0.63 23.02
CA SER A 169 -83.66 -0.34 23.90
C SER A 169 -84.41 0.36 25.04
N GLU A 170 -83.82 1.42 25.60
CA GLU A 170 -84.46 2.24 26.63
C GLU A 170 -85.68 2.99 26.08
N LEU A 171 -85.58 3.55 24.87
CA LEU A 171 -86.71 4.19 24.17
C LEU A 171 -87.86 3.20 23.94
N ILE A 172 -87.58 1.96 23.52
CA ILE A 172 -88.61 0.90 23.40
C ILE A 172 -89.27 0.61 24.75
N GLY A 173 -88.50 0.62 25.84
CA GLY A 173 -89.02 0.48 27.21
C GLY A 173 -89.97 1.62 27.61
N TYR A 174 -89.63 2.86 27.28
CA TYR A 174 -90.51 4.01 27.51
C TYR A 174 -91.79 3.92 26.69
N LEU A 175 -91.70 3.52 25.41
CA LEU A 175 -92.87 3.34 24.54
C LEU A 175 -93.78 2.17 24.96
N ALA A 176 -93.27 1.19 25.69
CA ALA A 176 -94.08 0.12 26.27
C ALA A 176 -94.92 0.58 27.48
N THR A 177 -94.61 1.75 28.06
CA THR A 177 -95.30 2.31 29.24
C THR A 177 -95.67 3.79 29.04
N PRO A 178 -96.46 4.14 28.01
CA PRO A 178 -96.64 5.52 27.55
C PRO A 178 -97.37 6.41 28.57
N ASP A 179 -98.20 5.84 29.45
CA ASP A 179 -98.99 6.58 30.43
C ASP A 179 -98.17 7.10 31.63
N ALA A 180 -96.90 6.71 31.73
CA ALA A 180 -96.02 7.04 32.86
C ALA A 180 -95.07 8.22 32.61
N TYR A 181 -95.01 8.76 31.38
CA TYR A 181 -94.01 9.76 30.97
C TYR A 181 -94.63 10.91 30.16
N ASP A 182 -94.05 12.10 30.27
CA ASP A 182 -94.51 13.31 29.57
C ASP A 182 -94.03 13.33 28.11
N ALA A 183 -94.89 13.79 27.19
CA ALA A 183 -94.60 13.78 25.76
C ALA A 183 -93.34 14.61 25.40
N ALA A 184 -93.09 15.70 26.14
CA ALA A 184 -91.92 16.56 25.94
C ALA A 184 -90.60 15.93 26.42
N ASP A 185 -90.64 14.95 27.33
CA ASP A 185 -89.46 14.20 27.77
C ASP A 185 -89.11 13.10 26.77
N LEU A 186 -90.11 12.42 26.22
CA LEU A 186 -89.96 11.42 25.16
C LEU A 186 -89.32 12.00 23.89
N GLU A 187 -89.75 13.20 23.46
CA GLU A 187 -89.23 13.83 22.25
C GLU A 187 -87.78 14.33 22.44
N ARG A 188 -87.42 14.79 23.65
CA ARG A 188 -86.05 15.14 24.00
C ARG A 188 -85.14 13.92 24.01
N PHE A 189 -85.57 12.84 24.65
CA PHE A 189 -84.80 11.59 24.71
C PHE A 189 -84.63 10.97 23.32
N SER A 190 -85.68 10.98 22.50
CA SER A 190 -85.61 10.60 21.07
C SER A 190 -84.56 11.41 20.32
N SER A 191 -84.53 12.73 20.49
CA SER A 191 -83.54 13.59 19.85
C SER A 191 -82.11 13.34 20.36
N GLU A 192 -81.93 12.99 21.63
CA GLU A 192 -80.63 12.65 22.22
C GLU A 192 -80.12 11.31 21.68
N VAL A 193 -80.99 10.29 21.57
CA VAL A 193 -80.66 8.99 20.97
C VAL A 193 -80.32 9.15 19.49
N ASP A 194 -81.09 9.93 18.73
CA ASP A 194 -80.80 10.20 17.31
C ASP A 194 -79.45 10.92 17.12
N ALA A 195 -79.14 11.90 17.98
CA ALA A 195 -77.86 12.59 17.95
C ALA A 195 -76.69 11.65 18.27
N LEU A 196 -76.88 10.73 19.23
CA LEU A 196 -75.87 9.74 19.62
C LEU A 196 -75.64 8.71 18.49
N CYS A 197 -76.71 8.22 17.87
CA CYS A 197 -76.64 7.32 16.73
C CYS A 197 -76.02 8.00 15.50
N GLN A 198 -76.29 9.28 15.26
CA GLN A 198 -75.61 10.01 14.18
C GLN A 198 -74.13 10.22 14.44
N SER A 199 -73.74 10.54 15.67
CA SER A 199 -72.33 10.61 16.04
C SER A 199 -71.59 9.28 15.80
N ALA A 200 -72.26 8.14 15.98
CA ALA A 200 -71.71 6.83 15.70
C ALA A 200 -71.54 6.57 14.19
N LEU A 201 -72.50 7.00 13.38
CA LEU A 201 -72.45 6.91 11.92
C LEU A 201 -71.36 7.81 11.34
N ASP A 202 -71.27 9.06 11.79
CA ASP A 202 -70.22 10.00 11.39
C ASP A 202 -68.81 9.47 11.74
N ALA A 203 -68.66 8.81 12.89
CA ALA A 203 -67.41 8.15 13.27
C ALA A 203 -67.07 6.95 12.38
N ASN A 204 -68.08 6.19 11.92
CA ASN A 204 -67.89 5.11 10.95
C ASN A 204 -67.48 5.67 9.58
N ASP A 205 -68.17 6.70 9.08
CA ASP A 205 -67.86 7.35 7.80
C ASP A 205 -66.45 7.96 7.80
N ALA A 206 -66.03 8.57 8.92
CA ALA A 206 -64.66 9.07 9.09
C ALA A 206 -63.62 7.94 9.02
N LEU A 207 -63.92 6.78 9.60
CA LEU A 207 -63.07 5.58 9.52
C LEU A 207 -63.00 5.03 8.10
N GLN A 208 -64.15 4.86 7.41
CA GLN A 208 -64.17 4.39 6.01
C GLN A 208 -63.30 5.27 5.12
N LYS A 209 -63.38 6.60 5.31
CA LYS A 209 -62.60 7.58 4.54
C LYS A 209 -61.09 7.52 4.81
N GLU A 210 -60.66 7.05 5.97
CA GLU A 210 -59.25 6.79 6.28
C GLU A 210 -58.77 5.42 5.79
N LEU A 211 -59.67 4.46 5.57
CA LEU A 211 -59.35 3.15 4.96
C LEU A 211 -59.25 3.23 3.43
N GLU A 212 -59.88 4.22 2.80
CA GLU A 212 -59.85 4.44 1.34
C GLU A 212 -58.64 5.26 0.84
N LYS A 213 -57.83 5.82 1.75
CA LYS A 213 -56.60 6.56 1.41
C LYS A 213 -55.37 5.67 1.45
#